data_AF-A0A2S2Q4K7-F1
#
_entry.id   AF-A0A2S2Q4K7-F1
#
_cell.length_a   1.000
_cell.length_b   1.000
_cell.length_c   1.000
_cell.angle_alpha   90.00
_cell.angle_beta   90.00
_cell.angle_gamma   90.00
#
_symmetry.space_group_name_H-M   'P 1'
#
loop_
_entity.id
_entity.type
_entity.pdbx_description
1 polymer ?
#
loop_
_entity_poly.entity_id
_entity_poly.type
_entity_poly.pdbx_seq_one_letter_code
_entity_poly.pdbx_strand_id
1 'polypeptide(L)'
;MLSEKQDTLTIFYWLGQWMMEGTRNPNEVVCDYSKAILGAISRAFCNGRSLKMYMDDCFDVLNGVDEKLPYTYIRIDVAHVIKIFCRIKHLTGIKNKALKEFYVRGLRLLLSSETLA
;
A
#
# COMPACT_ATOMS: atom_id res chain seq x y z
N MET A 1 -13.83 -4.17 -7.21
CA MET A 1 -14.92 -3.85 -6.26
C MET A 1 -16.21 -3.64 -7.04
N LEU A 2 -17.28 -4.36 -6.68
CA LEU A 2 -18.64 -4.18 -7.21
C LEU A 2 -19.46 -3.36 -6.21
N SER A 3 -19.09 -2.09 -6.01
CA SER A 3 -19.84 -1.14 -5.17
C SER A 3 -20.27 0.04 -6.04
N GLU A 4 -21.50 0.50 -5.83
CA GLU A 4 -22.08 1.71 -6.45
C GLU A 4 -21.26 2.97 -6.11
N LYS A 5 -20.60 2.98 -4.94
CA LYS A 5 -19.76 4.09 -4.48
C LYS A 5 -18.44 3.59 -3.90
N GLN A 6 -17.32 4.17 -4.36
CA GLN A 6 -15.96 3.76 -4.01
C GLN A 6 -15.14 4.92 -3.44
N ASP A 7 -15.76 5.71 -2.55
CA ASP A 7 -15.07 6.77 -1.82
C ASP A 7 -14.54 6.26 -0.47
N THR A 8 -13.58 7.01 0.09
CA THR A 8 -12.90 6.67 1.34
C THR A 8 -13.86 6.43 2.51
N LEU A 9 -14.93 7.22 2.64
CA LEU A 9 -15.84 7.12 3.79
C LEU A 9 -16.71 5.88 3.68
N THR A 10 -17.21 5.59 2.48
CA THR A 10 -18.00 4.38 2.22
C THR A 10 -17.18 3.11 2.52
N ILE A 11 -15.92 3.05 2.06
CA ILE A 11 -15.04 1.90 2.33
C ILE A 11 -14.66 1.84 3.82
N PHE A 12 -14.38 2.98 4.45
CA PHE A 12 -14.07 3.04 5.89
C PHE A 12 -15.24 2.52 6.74
N TYR A 13 -16.47 2.93 6.43
CA TYR A 13 -17.66 2.45 7.12
C TYR A 13 -17.79 0.93 6.99
N TRP A 14 -17.62 0.39 5.77
CA TRP A 14 -17.68 -1.04 5.53
C TRP A 14 -16.60 -1.82 6.32
N LEU A 15 -15.35 -1.35 6.32
CA LEU A 15 -14.28 -1.94 7.14
C LEU A 15 -14.58 -1.83 8.64
N GLY A 16 -15.19 -0.73 9.07
CA GLY A 16 -15.62 -0.53 10.45
C GLY A 16 -16.70 -1.52 10.90
N GLN A 17 -17.70 -1.79 10.05
CA GLN A 17 -18.70 -2.84 10.32
C GLN A 17 -18.02 -4.20 10.50
N TRP A 18 -17.03 -4.50 9.66
CA TRP A 18 -16.27 -5.75 9.76
C TRP A 18 -15.50 -5.89 11.08
N MET A 19 -15.00 -4.77 11.64
CA MET A 19 -14.39 -4.75 12.98
C MET A 19 -15.41 -4.93 14.10
N MET A 20 -16.63 -4.39 13.93
CA MET A 20 -17.71 -4.53 14.91
C MET A 20 -18.23 -5.96 15.05
N GLU A 21 -18.08 -6.79 14.02
CA GLU A 21 -18.43 -8.22 14.03
C GLU A 21 -17.48 -9.05 14.93
N GLY A 22 -16.53 -8.42 15.63
CA GLY A 22 -15.61 -9.07 16.58
C GLY A 22 -14.32 -9.57 15.93
N THR A 23 -14.11 -9.24 14.66
CA THR A 23 -12.89 -9.59 13.94
C THR A 23 -11.69 -8.84 14.51
N ARG A 24 -10.57 -9.54 14.70
CA ARG A 24 -9.32 -8.89 15.14
C ARG A 24 -8.80 -7.97 14.03
N ASN A 25 -8.19 -6.87 14.43
CA ASN A 25 -7.51 -5.97 13.49
C ASN A 25 -6.44 -6.77 12.72
N PRO A 26 -6.38 -6.68 11.38
CA PRO A 26 -5.37 -7.39 10.61
C PRO A 26 -3.98 -6.82 10.88
N ASN A 27 -2.97 -7.70 10.95
CA ASN A 27 -1.57 -7.27 11.07
C ASN A 27 -1.04 -6.67 9.76
N GLU A 28 -1.53 -7.16 8.61
CA GLU A 28 -1.18 -6.69 7.27
C GLU A 28 -2.43 -6.62 6.40
N VAL A 29 -2.51 -5.59 5.55
CA VAL A 29 -3.51 -5.51 4.47
C VAL A 29 -2.79 -5.23 3.15
N VAL A 30 -3.03 -6.10 2.17
CA VAL A 30 -2.58 -5.91 0.79
C VAL A 30 -3.71 -5.32 -0.05
N CYS A 31 -3.47 -4.20 -0.72
CA CYS A 31 -4.49 -3.58 -1.56
C CYS A 31 -3.95 -2.92 -2.82
N ASP A 32 -4.84 -2.63 -3.76
CA ASP A 32 -4.52 -1.84 -4.95
C ASP A 32 -4.11 -0.40 -4.58
N TYR A 33 -3.43 0.29 -5.50
CA TYR A 33 -3.05 1.70 -5.33
C TYR A 33 -4.23 2.67 -5.56
N SER A 34 -5.29 2.52 -4.77
CA SER A 34 -6.44 3.42 -4.73
C SER A 34 -6.36 4.31 -3.50
N LYS A 35 -6.35 5.64 -3.69
CA LYS A 35 -6.36 6.59 -2.57
C LYS A 35 -7.56 6.41 -1.63
N ALA A 36 -8.71 6.01 -2.18
CA ALA A 36 -9.91 5.75 -1.40
C ALA A 36 -9.71 4.53 -0.48
N ILE A 37 -9.17 3.43 -1.01
CA ILE A 37 -8.89 2.22 -0.25
C ILE A 37 -7.80 2.48 0.80
N LEU A 38 -6.66 3.04 0.40
CA LEU A 38 -5.55 3.35 1.30
C LEU A 38 -5.99 4.27 2.45
N GLY A 39 -6.76 5.31 2.15
CA GLY A 39 -7.28 6.24 3.15
C GLY A 39 -8.35 5.63 4.07
N ALA A 40 -9.08 4.62 3.60
CA ALA A 40 -10.07 3.91 4.40
C ALA A 40 -9.41 2.92 5.34
N ILE A 41 -8.44 2.14 4.85
CA ILE A 41 -7.65 1.18 5.62
C ILE A 41 -6.88 1.90 6.74
N SER A 42 -6.19 3.01 6.42
CA SER A 42 -5.44 3.76 7.45
C SER A 42 -6.35 4.25 8.58
N ARG A 43 -7.59 4.64 8.26
CA ARG A 43 -8.55 5.08 9.27
C ARG A 43 -9.15 3.92 10.06
N ALA A 44 -9.52 2.84 9.39
CA ALA A 44 -10.17 1.68 10.00
C ALA A 44 -9.22 0.93 10.94
N PHE A 45 -7.98 0.70 10.49
CA PHE A 45 -7.07 -0.26 11.12
C PHE A 45 -5.85 0.37 11.79
N CYS A 46 -5.59 1.66 11.57
CA CYS A 46 -4.47 2.37 12.19
C CYS A 46 -4.95 3.51 13.10
N ASN A 47 -5.93 3.24 13.97
CA ASN A 47 -6.46 4.18 14.97
C ASN A 47 -6.95 5.52 14.40
N GLY A 48 -7.71 5.49 13.30
CA GLY A 48 -8.26 6.72 12.71
C GLY A 48 -7.23 7.62 12.02
N ARG A 49 -5.98 7.18 11.85
CA ARG A 49 -4.94 7.99 11.20
C ARG A 49 -5.28 8.27 9.74
N SER A 50 -4.99 9.51 9.34
CA SER A 50 -4.98 9.84 7.91
C SER A 50 -3.86 9.09 7.20
N LEU A 51 -4.00 8.85 5.89
CA LEU A 51 -2.96 8.20 5.10
C LEU A 51 -1.62 8.93 5.20
N LYS A 52 -1.64 10.27 5.29
CA LYS A 52 -0.43 11.07 5.47
C LYS A 52 0.25 10.77 6.80
N MET A 53 -0.49 10.84 7.91
CA MET A 53 0.04 10.53 9.24
C MET A 53 0.61 9.11 9.29
N TYR A 54 -0.09 8.13 8.71
CA TYR A 54 0.42 6.77 8.61
C TYR A 54 1.77 6.69 7.87
N MET A 55 1.92 7.40 6.75
CA MET A 55 3.19 7.44 6.01
C MET A 55 4.30 8.14 6.81
N ASP A 56 3.97 9.24 7.50
CA ASP A 56 4.91 9.96 8.35
C ASP A 56 5.40 9.05 9.49
N ASP A 57 4.50 8.32 10.17
CA ASP A 57 4.88 7.36 11.22
C ASP A 57 5.80 6.25 10.67
N CYS A 58 5.47 5.67 9.52
CA CYS A 58 6.30 4.64 8.89
C CYS A 58 7.69 5.20 8.53
N PHE A 59 7.75 6.45 8.08
CA PHE A 59 9.00 7.10 7.73
C PHE A 59 9.86 7.38 8.96
N ASP A 60 9.26 7.82 10.07
CA ASP A 60 9.96 8.01 11.33
C ASP A 60 10.56 6.70 11.84
N VAL A 61 9.83 5.59 11.74
CA VAL A 61 10.35 4.26 12.10
C VAL A 61 11.52 3.84 11.22
N LEU A 62 11.42 4.04 9.89
CA LEU A 62 12.49 3.70 8.96
C LEU A 62 13.77 4.53 9.19
N ASN A 63 13.64 5.74 9.71
CA ASN A 63 14.78 6.60 10.05
C ASN A 63 15.28 6.39 11.49
N GLY A 64 14.69 5.47 12.27
CA GLY A 64 15.06 5.22 13.66
C GLY A 64 14.67 6.35 14.62
N VAL A 65 13.72 7.22 14.24
CA VAL A 65 13.19 8.28 15.10
C VAL A 65 12.16 7.72 16.09
N ASP A 66 11.40 6.72 15.67
CA ASP A 66 10.45 5.97 16.50
C ASP A 66 10.70 4.46 16.32
N GLU A 67 10.35 3.66 17.31
CA GLU A 67 10.36 2.19 17.23
C GLU A 67 8.94 1.63 17.08
N LYS A 68 7.92 2.47 17.25
CA LYS A 68 6.52 2.05 17.24
C LYS A 68 6.01 1.83 15.82
N LEU A 69 5.98 0.55 15.44
CA LEU A 69 5.36 0.11 14.18
C LEU A 69 3.85 0.47 14.13
N PRO A 70 3.31 0.71 12.92
CA PRO A 70 1.87 0.89 12.74
C PRO A 70 1.10 -0.37 13.16
N TYR A 71 -0.13 -0.19 13.66
CA TYR A 71 -1.00 -1.29 14.08
C TYR A 71 -1.28 -2.30 12.96
N THR A 72 -1.41 -1.80 11.74
CA THR A 72 -1.61 -2.61 10.54
C THR A 72 -0.64 -2.13 9.49
N TYR A 73 0.16 -3.04 8.96
CA TYR A 73 1.04 -2.77 7.84
C TYR A 73 0.23 -2.76 6.54
N ILE A 74 0.26 -1.64 5.82
CA ILE A 74 -0.44 -1.47 4.55
C ILE A 74 0.55 -1.70 3.41
N ARG A 75 0.34 -2.76 2.63
CA ARG A 75 1.16 -3.10 1.48
C ARG A 75 0.38 -2.87 0.18
N ILE A 76 1.05 -2.31 -0.82
CA ILE A 76 0.47 -2.14 -2.15
C ILE A 76 0.69 -3.43 -2.95
N ASP A 77 -0.35 -3.89 -3.64
CA ASP A 77 -0.30 -5.02 -4.55
C ASP A 77 0.83 -4.86 -5.59
N VAL A 78 1.63 -5.92 -5.76
CA VAL A 78 2.84 -5.90 -6.58
C VAL A 78 2.51 -5.57 -8.04
N ALA A 79 1.41 -6.10 -8.59
CA ALA A 79 1.04 -5.84 -9.97
C ALA A 79 0.68 -4.36 -10.19
N HIS A 80 0.06 -3.73 -9.19
CA HIS A 80 -0.22 -2.29 -9.21
C HIS A 80 1.06 -1.45 -9.18
N VAL A 81 2.03 -1.80 -8.33
CA VAL A 81 3.32 -1.09 -8.29
C VAL A 81 4.07 -1.25 -9.60
N ILE A 82 4.12 -2.46 -10.15
CA ILE A 82 4.75 -2.73 -11.46
C ILE A 82 4.07 -1.94 -12.58
N LYS A 83 2.74 -1.82 -12.55
CA LYS A 83 1.98 -1.00 -13.51
C LYS A 83 2.32 0.49 -13.40
N ILE A 84 2.51 1.01 -12.18
CA ILE A 84 2.95 2.39 -11.95
C ILE A 84 4.36 2.58 -12.50
N PHE A 85 5.28 1.69 -12.13
CA PHE A 85 6.67 1.74 -12.60
C PHE A 85 6.78 1.69 -14.12
N CYS A 86 6.00 0.82 -14.76
CA CYS A 86 5.96 0.69 -16.23
C CYS A 86 5.49 1.96 -16.96
N ARG A 87 4.83 2.90 -16.26
CA ARG A 87 4.34 4.17 -16.80
C ARG A 87 5.31 5.34 -16.60
N ILE A 88 6.44 5.12 -15.91
CA ILE A 88 7.45 6.16 -15.73
C ILE A 88 8.05 6.53 -17.09
N LYS A 89 8.11 7.84 -17.39
CA LYS A 89 8.57 8.37 -18.68
C LYS A 89 9.93 7.80 -19.12
N HIS A 90 10.87 7.71 -18.18
CA HIS A 90 12.20 7.16 -18.39
C HIS A 90 12.19 5.68 -18.80
N LEU A 91 11.23 4.88 -18.32
CA LEU A 91 11.11 3.47 -18.67
C LEU A 91 10.31 3.27 -19.97
N THR A 92 9.30 4.10 -20.22
CA THR A 92 8.52 4.06 -21.47
C THR A 92 9.32 4.48 -22.69
N GLY A 93 10.33 5.35 -22.52
CA GLY A 93 11.21 5.81 -23.59
C GLY A 93 12.27 4.80 -24.03
N ILE A 94 12.48 3.72 -23.28
CA ILE A 94 13.50 2.69 -23.60
C ILE A 94 13.00 1.82 -24.75
N LYS A 95 13.66 1.90 -25.90
CA LYS A 95 13.41 1.02 -27.06
C LYS A 95 13.95 -0.39 -26.85
N ASN A 96 15.00 -0.55 -26.05
CA ASN A 96 15.61 -1.85 -25.76
C ASN A 96 14.72 -2.66 -24.79
N LYS A 97 14.05 -3.69 -25.33
CA LYS A 97 13.15 -4.56 -24.56
C LYS A 97 13.86 -5.33 -23.44
N ALA A 98 15.07 -5.84 -23.69
CA ALA A 98 15.83 -6.60 -22.69
C ALA A 98 16.19 -5.72 -21.49
N LEU A 99 16.61 -4.47 -21.74
CA LEU A 99 16.90 -3.51 -20.68
C LEU A 99 15.64 -3.17 -19.86
N LYS A 100 14.49 -2.99 -20.54
CA LYS A 100 13.21 -2.76 -19.86
C LYS A 100 12.80 -3.94 -18.98
N GLU A 101 12.94 -5.16 -19.50
CA GLU A 101 12.65 -6.38 -18.74
C GLU A 101 13.57 -6.54 -17.54
N PHE A 102 14.87 -6.22 -17.67
CA PHE A 102 15.81 -6.25 -16.56
C PHE A 102 15.34 -5.37 -15.39
N TYR A 103 15.00 -4.10 -15.65
CA TYR A 103 14.51 -3.20 -14.60
C TYR A 103 13.19 -3.65 -13.98
N VAL A 104 12.23 -4.11 -14.80
CA VAL A 104 10.93 -4.56 -14.29
C VAL A 104 11.06 -5.83 -13.44
N ARG A 105 11.89 -6.78 -13.86
CA ARG A 105 12.16 -8.02 -13.09
C ARG A 105 12.92 -7.71 -11.80
N GLY A 106 13.93 -6.84 -11.85
CA GLY A 106 14.67 -6.40 -10.67
C GLY A 106 13.76 -5.72 -9.64
N LEU A 107 12.90 -4.79 -10.08
CA LEU A 107 11.94 -4.14 -9.19
C LEU A 107 10.94 -5.13 -8.60
N ARG A 108 10.43 -6.08 -9.40
CA ARG A 108 9.52 -7.12 -8.90
C ARG A 108 10.17 -7.95 -7.79
N LEU A 109 11.43 -8.34 -7.96
CA LEU A 109 12.19 -9.08 -6.95
C LEU A 109 12.33 -8.24 -5.67
N LEU A 110 12.70 -6.96 -5.80
CA LEU A 110 12.82 -6.04 -4.65
C LEU A 110 11.49 -5.88 -3.90
N LEU A 111 10.38 -5.72 -4.60
CA LEU A 111 9.03 -5.60 -4.00
C LEU A 111 8.52 -6.89 -3.35
N SER A 112 9.09 -8.03 -3.73
CA SER A 112 8.75 -9.34 -3.18
C SER A 112 9.76 -9.79 -2.13
N SER A 113 10.74 -8.96 -1.78
CA SER A 113 11.71 -9.27 -0.74
C SER A 113 11.02 -9.25 0.63
N GLU A 114 11.26 -10.29 1.43
CA GLU A 114 10.75 -10.41 2.80
C GLU A 114 11.79 -9.98 3.84
N THR A 115 13.03 -9.76 3.41
CA THR A 115 14.15 -9.37 4.27
C THR A 115 14.81 -8.10 3.74
N LEU A 116 15.19 -7.22 4.65
CA LEU A 116 16.20 -6.18 4.41
C LEU A 116 17.57 -6.83 4.63
N ALA A 117 18.42 -6.82 3.61
CA ALA A 117 19.77 -7.39 3.67
C ALA A 117 20.68 -6.59 4.59
#